data_AF-A0A3D1RB50-F1
#
_entry.id   AF-A0A3D1RB50-F1
#
_cell.length_a   1.000
_cell.length_b   1.000
_cell.length_c   1.000
_cell.angle_alpha   90.00
_cell.angle_beta   90.00
_cell.angle_gamma   90.00
#
_symmetry.space_group_name_H-M   'P 1'
#
loop_
_entity.id
_entity.type
_entity.pdbx_description
1 polymer ?
#
loop_
_entity_poly.entity_id
_entity_poly.type
_entity_poly.pdbx_seq_one_letter_code
_entity_poly.pdbx_strand_id
1 'polypeptide(L)'
;MVASPLVRGDLFSIALCSALALACNDPAGPVAGRKVEPRVAPPPIGRAQIAPPLIDRSDTSRVVLRDPTSLASTQVDLYRQADGVVDILWIVDTTGSMENQRRSLAGNFDRFIQTLVRLNTRFQIGVTTGDMSSTGERGALRGRVKIIDNDTPDPREVFRENTTFPGSRKRWLQALRAMERSLTDRSLADAPGKPNYGFLRPGAALAVIAVTDGDDE
;
A
#
# COMPACT_ATOMS: atom_id res chain seq x y z
N MET A 1 10.06 13.74 89.58
CA MET A 1 10.44 12.30 89.57
C MET A 1 10.71 11.92 88.12
N VAL A 2 11.94 11.58 87.73
CA VAL A 2 12.71 10.35 88.05
C VAL A 2 12.12 9.14 87.32
N ALA A 3 12.81 8.45 86.40
CA ALA A 3 14.13 8.74 85.79
C ALA A 3 14.33 8.00 84.45
N SER A 4 15.37 8.42 83.72
CA SER A 4 16.01 7.72 82.58
C SER A 4 16.63 6.36 83.01
N PRO A 5 17.18 5.53 82.08
CA PRO A 5 18.60 5.74 81.67
C PRO A 5 19.05 5.27 80.27
N LEU A 6 20.05 5.98 79.71
CA LEU A 6 21.27 5.50 79.00
C LEU A 6 21.13 4.58 77.75
N VAL A 7 21.88 4.71 76.63
CA VAL A 7 22.98 5.59 76.13
C VAL A 7 22.97 5.46 74.58
N ARG A 8 23.64 6.20 73.66
CA ARG A 8 24.84 7.07 73.62
C ARG A 8 24.51 8.40 72.86
N GLY A 9 25.30 9.13 72.03
CA GLY A 9 26.61 8.98 71.35
C GLY A 9 26.57 8.20 70.03
N ASP A 10 27.53 8.25 69.08
CA ASP A 10 28.73 9.09 68.81
C ASP A 10 29.12 8.84 67.31
N LEU A 11 29.69 9.73 66.49
CA LEU A 11 29.82 11.21 66.45
C LEU A 11 30.33 11.66 65.03
N PHE A 12 30.36 12.98 64.76
CA PHE A 12 31.06 13.70 63.65
C PHE A 12 30.57 13.69 62.17
N SER A 13 30.73 14.89 61.57
CA SER A 13 31.09 15.23 60.17
C SER A 13 30.14 14.99 58.99
N ILE A 14 29.41 16.07 58.69
CA ILE A 14 29.15 16.67 57.37
C ILE A 14 30.04 16.16 56.20
N ALA A 15 29.40 15.68 55.13
CA ALA A 15 29.89 15.84 53.74
C ALA A 15 28.70 15.81 52.76
N LEU A 16 28.62 16.79 51.86
CA LEU A 16 27.60 16.90 50.82
C LEU A 16 28.09 16.22 49.53
N CYS A 17 27.42 15.17 49.05
CA CYS A 17 27.61 14.64 47.70
C CYS A 17 26.28 14.31 47.02
N SER A 18 26.15 14.73 45.77
CA SER A 18 24.93 14.60 44.96
C SER A 18 24.68 13.17 44.49
N ALA A 19 23.41 12.78 44.43
CA ALA A 19 22.99 11.47 43.93
C ALA A 19 23.00 11.39 42.39
N LEU A 20 23.48 10.27 41.85
CA LEU A 20 23.14 9.83 40.50
C LEU A 20 23.10 8.28 40.45
N ALA A 21 21.89 7.74 40.39
CA ALA A 21 21.61 6.37 39.92
C ALA A 21 21.57 6.40 38.37
N LEU A 22 21.83 5.35 37.58
CA LEU A 22 22.16 3.92 37.78
C LEU A 22 22.98 3.51 36.50
N ALA A 23 23.48 2.29 36.21
CA ALA A 23 23.23 0.94 36.71
C ALA A 23 24.41 -0.04 36.42
N CYS A 24 24.07 -1.28 36.04
CA CYS A 24 24.89 -2.44 35.72
C CYS A 24 26.07 -2.19 34.77
N ASN A 25 27.22 -2.82 35.07
CA ASN A 25 28.41 -2.81 34.23
C ASN A 25 28.99 -4.24 34.14
N ASP A 26 28.74 -4.95 33.05
CA ASP A 26 29.29 -6.30 32.81
C ASP A 26 30.70 -6.23 32.18
N PRO A 27 31.66 -7.06 32.61
CA PRO A 27 33.06 -6.96 32.19
C PRO A 27 33.29 -7.59 30.80
N ALA A 28 33.07 -6.82 29.74
CA ALA A 28 33.54 -7.18 28.39
C ALA A 28 35.08 -7.16 28.32
N GLY A 29 35.70 -8.35 28.24
CA GLY A 29 37.15 -8.49 28.16
C GLY A 29 37.78 -7.97 26.86
N PRO A 30 39.07 -7.57 26.86
CA PRO A 30 39.71 -6.93 25.71
C PRO A 30 39.93 -7.91 24.55
N VAL A 31 39.18 -7.74 23.46
CA VAL A 31 39.33 -8.54 22.23
C VAL A 31 40.56 -8.05 21.45
N ALA A 32 41.69 -8.75 21.60
CA ALA A 32 42.87 -8.56 20.77
C ALA A 32 42.53 -8.88 19.29
N GLY A 33 43.02 -8.05 18.36
CA GLY A 33 42.59 -8.00 16.96
C GLY A 33 42.93 -9.22 16.10
N ARG A 34 42.21 -10.33 16.28
CA ARG A 34 42.14 -11.43 15.29
C ARG A 34 40.88 -11.28 14.44
N LYS A 35 41.07 -11.09 13.13
CA LYS A 35 40.01 -11.10 12.12
C LYS A 35 39.41 -12.51 12.05
N VAL A 36 38.23 -12.71 12.64
CA VAL A 36 37.50 -13.98 12.58
C VAL A 36 36.79 -14.07 11.23
N GLU A 37 37.42 -14.72 10.26
CA GLU A 37 36.76 -15.04 8.99
C GLU A 37 35.92 -16.33 9.16
N PRO A 38 34.61 -16.31 8.83
CA PRO A 38 33.77 -17.48 8.97
C PRO A 38 34.21 -18.56 7.96
N ARG A 39 34.62 -19.72 8.47
CA ARG A 39 35.12 -20.82 7.65
C ARG A 39 33.97 -21.56 6.98
N VAL A 40 33.45 -20.97 5.89
CA VAL A 40 32.39 -21.57 5.06
C VAL A 40 32.89 -22.91 4.52
N ALA A 41 32.17 -23.99 4.84
CA ALA A 41 32.44 -25.29 4.24
C ALA A 41 32.10 -25.24 2.73
N PRO A 42 32.96 -25.76 1.84
CA PRO A 42 32.63 -25.84 0.42
C PRO A 42 31.37 -26.71 0.25
N PRO A 43 30.44 -26.33 -0.64
CA PRO A 43 29.23 -27.11 -0.87
C PRO A 43 29.60 -28.51 -1.41
N PRO A 44 28.88 -29.59 -1.02
CA PRO A 44 29.15 -30.91 -1.54
C PRO A 44 28.79 -30.98 -3.03
N ILE A 45 29.79 -30.87 -3.91
CA ILE A 45 29.63 -30.94 -5.37
C ILE A 45 29.44 -32.40 -5.82
N GLY A 46 28.35 -33.01 -5.38
CA GLY A 46 27.81 -34.21 -6.03
C GLY A 46 27.10 -33.80 -7.32
N ARG A 47 27.39 -34.49 -8.44
CA ARG A 47 26.52 -34.39 -9.62
C ARG A 47 25.15 -34.96 -9.27
N ALA A 48 24.12 -34.11 -9.24
CA ALA A 48 22.74 -34.58 -9.23
C ALA A 48 22.50 -35.43 -10.48
N GLN A 49 22.27 -36.73 -10.30
CA GLN A 49 21.86 -37.60 -11.39
C GLN A 49 20.39 -37.33 -11.68
N ILE A 50 20.13 -36.43 -12.63
CA ILE A 50 18.79 -36.21 -13.16
C ILE A 50 18.43 -37.45 -13.98
N ALA A 51 17.69 -38.38 -13.36
CA ALA A 51 17.02 -39.44 -14.09
C ALA A 51 16.08 -38.78 -15.13
N PRO A 52 16.07 -39.23 -16.40
CA PRO A 52 15.12 -38.72 -17.37
C PRO A 52 13.69 -38.88 -16.83
N PRO A 53 12.81 -37.88 -16.98
CA PRO A 53 11.43 -38.02 -16.55
C PRO A 53 10.80 -39.20 -17.29
N LEU A 54 10.03 -40.02 -16.57
CA LEU A 54 9.15 -41.00 -17.19
C LEU A 54 8.05 -40.24 -17.93
N ILE A 55 8.28 -39.97 -19.22
CA ILE A 55 7.29 -39.37 -20.11
C ILE A 55 6.21 -40.42 -20.32
N ASP A 56 5.09 -40.27 -19.61
CA ASP A 56 3.87 -40.97 -19.99
C ASP A 56 3.48 -40.52 -21.42
N ARG A 57 3.17 -41.51 -22.25
CA ARG A 57 2.72 -41.36 -23.64
C ARG A 57 1.37 -42.04 -23.86
N SER A 58 0.60 -42.26 -22.80
CA SER A 58 -0.84 -42.42 -22.90
C SER A 58 -1.40 -41.27 -23.75
N ASP A 59 -2.39 -41.54 -24.61
CA ASP A 59 -2.82 -40.62 -25.66
C ASP A 59 -3.34 -39.30 -25.06
N THR A 60 -2.47 -38.28 -25.01
CA THR A 60 -2.83 -36.94 -24.57
C THR A 60 -3.85 -36.38 -25.56
N SER A 61 -5.11 -36.29 -25.12
CA SER A 61 -6.29 -35.89 -25.89
C SER A 61 -5.96 -34.92 -27.01
N ARG A 62 -5.92 -35.43 -28.26
CA ARG A 62 -5.40 -34.73 -29.45
C ARG A 62 -5.82 -33.27 -29.44
N VAL A 63 -4.85 -32.36 -29.27
CA VAL A 63 -5.10 -30.92 -29.24
C VAL A 63 -5.77 -30.52 -30.55
N VAL A 64 -7.06 -30.21 -30.48
CA VAL A 64 -7.82 -29.71 -31.62
C VAL A 64 -7.42 -28.25 -31.82
N LEU A 65 -6.43 -28.04 -32.68
CA LEU A 65 -6.16 -26.74 -33.29
C LEU A 65 -7.42 -26.30 -34.04
N ARG A 66 -8.26 -25.51 -33.36
CA ARG A 66 -9.32 -24.75 -34.01
C ARG A 66 -8.69 -23.52 -34.65
N ASP A 67 -9.07 -23.26 -35.89
CA ASP A 67 -8.66 -22.07 -36.62
C ASP A 67 -9.03 -20.81 -35.81
N PRO A 68 -8.08 -19.90 -35.49
CA PRO A 68 -8.37 -18.73 -34.66
C PRO A 68 -9.44 -17.81 -35.27
N THR A 69 -9.68 -17.89 -36.57
CA THR A 69 -10.74 -17.17 -37.30
C THR A 69 -12.16 -17.59 -36.88
N SER A 70 -12.31 -18.62 -36.02
CA SER A 70 -13.59 -19.08 -35.46
C SER A 70 -13.89 -18.57 -34.05
N LEU A 71 -12.97 -17.88 -33.37
CA LEU A 71 -13.29 -17.17 -32.14
C LEU A 71 -13.87 -15.80 -32.48
N ALA A 72 -15.21 -15.70 -32.44
CA ALA A 72 -15.86 -14.40 -32.40
C ALA A 72 -15.42 -13.68 -31.13
N SER A 73 -14.51 -12.71 -31.26
CA SER A 73 -14.08 -11.81 -30.18
C SER A 73 -15.17 -10.78 -29.86
N THR A 74 -16.40 -11.27 -29.66
CA THR A 74 -17.57 -10.48 -29.29
C THR A 74 -17.65 -10.48 -27.77
N GLN A 75 -16.86 -9.60 -27.16
CA GLN A 75 -17.13 -9.15 -25.79
C GLN A 75 -18.49 -8.45 -25.80
N VAL A 76 -19.52 -9.15 -25.33
CA VAL A 76 -20.85 -8.56 -25.14
C VAL A 76 -20.84 -7.81 -23.82
N ASP A 77 -20.39 -6.56 -23.85
CA ASP A 77 -20.56 -5.64 -22.73
C ASP A 77 -22.06 -5.38 -22.53
N LEU A 78 -22.62 -6.05 -21.53
CA LEU A 78 -24.00 -5.85 -21.09
C LEU A 78 -24.13 -4.47 -20.45
N TYR A 79 -24.32 -3.45 -21.30
CA TYR A 79 -24.68 -2.07 -20.93
C TYR A 79 -26.07 -1.99 -20.30
N ARG A 80 -26.20 -2.59 -19.12
CA ARG A 80 -27.31 -2.35 -18.20
C ARG A 80 -27.06 -0.97 -17.59
N GLN A 81 -27.84 0.03 -18.00
CA GLN A 81 -27.88 1.31 -17.28
C GLN A 81 -28.37 1.03 -15.86
N ALA A 82 -27.44 1.05 -14.90
CA ALA A 82 -27.74 1.02 -13.48
C ALA A 82 -28.42 2.33 -13.06
N ASP A 83 -28.90 2.41 -11.81
CA ASP A 83 -29.74 3.51 -11.27
C ASP A 83 -28.97 4.83 -11.02
N GLY A 84 -28.08 5.20 -11.94
CA GLY A 84 -27.15 6.32 -11.81
C GLY A 84 -26.08 6.12 -10.74
N VAL A 85 -25.86 4.91 -10.21
CA VAL A 85 -24.92 4.66 -9.11
C VAL A 85 -23.59 4.12 -9.65
N VAL A 86 -22.48 4.83 -9.39
CA VAL A 86 -21.14 4.47 -9.87
C VAL A 86 -20.07 4.70 -8.81
N ASP A 87 -19.16 3.75 -8.64
CA ASP A 87 -17.97 3.86 -7.80
C ASP A 87 -16.75 3.96 -8.73
N ILE A 88 -15.90 4.96 -8.54
CA ILE A 88 -14.86 5.35 -9.48
C ILE A 88 -13.50 5.37 -8.77
N LEU A 89 -12.65 4.41 -9.09
CA LEU A 89 -11.28 4.33 -8.57
C LEU A 89 -10.31 5.01 -9.53
N TRP A 90 -9.72 6.12 -9.10
CA TRP A 90 -8.58 6.74 -9.80
C TRP A 90 -7.27 6.17 -9.27
N ILE A 91 -6.43 5.67 -10.17
CA ILE A 91 -5.07 5.19 -9.87
C ILE A 91 -4.11 6.12 -10.58
N VAL A 92 -3.54 7.08 -9.83
CA VAL A 92 -2.76 8.17 -10.41
C VAL A 92 -1.27 7.94 -10.18
N ASP A 93 -0.51 8.08 -11.25
CA ASP A 93 0.94 7.96 -11.28
C ASP A 93 1.64 9.05 -10.43
N THR A 94 2.73 8.70 -9.77
CA THR A 94 3.49 9.55 -8.84
C THR A 94 4.91 9.88 -9.32
N THR A 95 5.29 9.46 -10.52
CA THR A 95 6.57 9.76 -11.17
C THR A 95 6.75 11.28 -11.38
N GLY A 96 8.01 11.70 -11.56
CA GLY A 96 8.32 13.08 -11.91
C GLY A 96 7.93 13.47 -13.34
N SER A 97 7.89 12.51 -14.28
CA SER A 97 7.47 12.74 -15.67
C SER A 97 5.99 13.10 -15.78
N MET A 98 5.15 12.54 -14.91
CA MET A 98 3.72 12.84 -14.84
C MET A 98 3.36 14.15 -14.11
N GLU A 99 4.31 14.96 -13.63
CA GLU A 99 3.98 16.13 -12.82
C GLU A 99 3.12 17.18 -13.56
N ASN A 100 3.41 17.45 -14.85
CA ASN A 100 2.62 18.40 -15.64
C ASN A 100 1.22 17.82 -15.96
N GLN A 101 1.16 16.55 -16.30
CA GLN A 101 -0.03 15.77 -16.62
C GLN A 101 -0.99 15.75 -15.41
N ARG A 102 -0.46 15.58 -14.19
CA ARG A 102 -1.22 15.65 -12.93
C ARG A 102 -1.79 17.03 -12.65
N ARG A 103 -1.04 18.12 -12.89
CA ARG A 103 -1.59 19.49 -12.78
C ARG A 103 -2.71 19.71 -13.80
N SER A 104 -2.57 19.18 -15.02
CA SER A 104 -3.63 19.20 -16.04
C SER A 104 -4.86 18.37 -15.63
N LEU A 105 -4.66 17.16 -15.10
CA LEU A 105 -5.74 16.29 -14.62
C LEU A 105 -6.60 16.99 -13.57
N ALA A 106 -5.98 17.55 -12.53
CA ALA A 106 -6.69 18.28 -11.48
C ALA A 106 -7.40 19.54 -12.03
N GLY A 107 -6.78 20.27 -12.97
CA GLY A 107 -7.39 21.43 -13.63
C GLY A 107 -8.57 21.11 -14.56
N ASN A 108 -8.67 19.88 -15.07
CA ASN A 108 -9.77 19.43 -15.93
C ASN A 108 -10.88 18.67 -15.19
N PHE A 109 -10.64 18.25 -13.94
CA PHE A 109 -11.57 17.45 -13.13
C PHE A 109 -12.95 18.11 -12.91
N ASP A 110 -13.03 19.45 -12.91
CA ASP A 110 -14.30 20.18 -12.87
C ASP A 110 -15.27 19.71 -13.97
N ARG A 111 -14.79 19.46 -15.21
CA ARG A 111 -15.65 19.01 -16.30
C ARG A 111 -16.14 17.57 -16.10
N PHE A 112 -15.37 16.75 -15.37
CA PHE A 112 -15.74 15.38 -15.01
C PHE A 112 -16.88 15.38 -13.98
N ILE A 113 -16.69 16.04 -12.84
CA ILE A 113 -17.72 16.17 -11.80
C ILE A 113 -18.99 16.82 -12.34
N GLN A 114 -18.87 17.93 -13.08
CA GLN A 114 -20.04 18.57 -13.69
C GLN A 114 -20.79 17.64 -14.65
N THR A 115 -20.14 16.66 -15.27
CA THR A 115 -20.81 15.68 -16.13
C THR A 115 -21.59 14.66 -15.29
N LEU A 116 -21.01 14.13 -14.21
CA LEU A 116 -21.71 13.24 -13.28
C LEU A 116 -22.93 13.94 -12.64
N VAL A 117 -22.77 15.20 -12.24
CA VAL A 117 -23.87 16.01 -11.68
C VAL A 117 -24.96 16.29 -12.73
N ARG A 118 -24.59 16.67 -13.97
CA ARG A 118 -25.57 16.85 -15.08
C ARG A 118 -26.33 15.57 -15.41
N LEU A 119 -25.70 14.40 -15.26
CA LEU A 119 -26.31 13.09 -15.47
C LEU A 119 -27.05 12.55 -14.23
N ASN A 120 -27.26 13.39 -13.19
CA ASN A 120 -27.90 13.01 -11.92
C ASN A 120 -27.30 11.74 -11.29
N THR A 121 -25.99 11.54 -11.46
CA THR A 121 -25.26 10.33 -11.09
C THR A 121 -24.87 10.38 -9.61
N ARG A 122 -25.21 9.34 -8.86
CA ARG A 122 -24.79 9.07 -7.47
C ARG A 122 -23.39 8.47 -7.47
N PHE A 123 -22.37 9.30 -7.49
CA PHE A 123 -20.98 8.85 -7.58
C PHE A 123 -20.32 8.66 -6.21
N GLN A 124 -19.33 7.78 -6.16
CA GLN A 124 -18.24 7.82 -5.19
C GLN A 124 -16.92 7.80 -5.96
N ILE A 125 -15.97 8.64 -5.58
CA ILE A 125 -14.66 8.78 -6.21
C ILE A 125 -13.58 8.54 -5.16
N GLY A 126 -12.79 7.49 -5.34
CA GLY A 126 -11.61 7.18 -4.55
C GLY A 126 -10.35 7.47 -5.36
N VAL A 127 -9.30 7.97 -4.71
CA VAL A 127 -7.98 8.18 -5.33
C VAL A 127 -6.92 7.34 -4.62
N THR A 128 -6.17 6.55 -5.38
CA THR A 128 -4.97 5.84 -4.91
C THR A 128 -3.83 6.02 -5.92
N THR A 129 -2.70 5.36 -5.69
CA THR A 129 -1.52 5.38 -6.57
C THR A 129 -1.05 3.97 -6.85
N GLY A 130 -0.26 3.78 -7.90
CA GLY A 130 0.47 2.53 -8.13
C GLY A 130 1.66 2.30 -7.18
N ASP A 131 1.86 3.12 -6.13
CA ASP A 131 3.01 3.00 -5.23
C ASP A 131 2.84 1.84 -4.24
N MET A 132 3.37 0.68 -4.64
CA MET A 132 3.38 -0.54 -3.84
C MET A 132 4.54 -0.63 -2.83
N SER A 133 5.38 0.41 -2.69
CA SER A 133 6.48 0.43 -1.71
C SER A 133 5.99 0.51 -0.26
N SER A 134 6.86 0.22 0.72
CA SER A 134 6.52 0.22 2.15
C SER A 134 6.01 1.57 2.69
N THR A 135 6.36 2.67 2.02
CA THR A 135 5.92 4.04 2.33
C THR A 135 4.79 4.55 1.43
N GLY A 136 4.34 3.75 0.47
CA GLY A 136 3.30 4.11 -0.51
C GLY A 136 1.89 3.73 -0.06
N GLU A 137 0.90 4.14 -0.85
CA GLU A 137 -0.52 3.82 -0.63
C GLU A 137 -0.81 2.33 -0.62
N ARG A 138 -0.14 1.55 -1.48
CA ARG A 138 -0.33 0.09 -1.61
C ARG A 138 -1.81 -0.31 -1.85
N GLY A 139 -2.56 0.52 -2.59
CA GLY A 139 -4.00 0.38 -2.83
C GLY A 139 -4.91 1.07 -1.80
N ALA A 140 -4.38 1.77 -0.80
CA ALA A 140 -5.18 2.58 0.12
C ALA A 140 -5.69 3.88 -0.54
N LEU A 141 -6.92 4.30 -0.23
CA LEU A 141 -7.42 5.61 -0.64
C LEU A 141 -6.69 6.74 0.10
N ARG A 142 -6.23 7.72 -0.67
CA ARG A 142 -5.56 8.95 -0.21
C ARG A 142 -6.56 9.97 0.29
N GLY A 143 -6.03 10.98 0.98
CA GLY A 143 -6.78 12.15 1.40
C GLY A 143 -7.19 12.15 2.86
N ARG A 144 -7.52 13.35 3.36
CA ARG A 144 -8.30 13.53 4.60
C ARG A 144 -9.75 13.10 4.40
N VAL A 145 -10.30 13.39 3.22
CA VAL A 145 -11.57 12.88 2.71
C VAL A 145 -11.25 11.88 1.60
N LYS A 146 -11.48 10.60 1.88
CA LYS A 146 -11.03 9.47 1.03
C LYS A 146 -11.97 9.13 -0.12
N ILE A 147 -13.25 9.37 0.11
CA ILE A 147 -14.35 9.14 -0.82
C ILE A 147 -14.93 10.51 -1.10
N ILE A 148 -14.98 10.88 -2.38
CA ILE A 148 -15.59 12.13 -2.85
C ILE A 148 -16.91 11.74 -3.51
N ASP A 149 -18.01 12.26 -2.99
CA ASP A 149 -19.38 11.92 -3.38
C ASP A 149 -20.21 13.17 -3.69
N ASN A 150 -21.52 13.01 -3.89
CA ASN A 150 -22.45 14.08 -4.20
C ASN A 150 -22.61 15.11 -3.06
N ASP A 151 -22.34 14.73 -1.80
CA ASP A 151 -22.53 15.56 -0.61
C ASP A 151 -21.21 16.18 -0.11
N THR A 152 -20.07 15.77 -0.69
CA THR A 152 -18.73 16.26 -0.37
C THR A 152 -18.58 17.75 -0.72
N PRO A 153 -18.26 18.64 0.26
CA PRO A 153 -17.97 20.05 -0.01
C PRO A 153 -16.73 20.24 -0.88
N ASP A 154 -16.80 21.18 -1.83
CA ASP A 154 -15.73 21.52 -2.78
C ASP A 154 -14.99 20.30 -3.38
N PRO A 155 -15.69 19.39 -4.08
CA PRO A 155 -15.14 18.08 -4.48
C PRO A 155 -13.96 18.20 -5.46
N ARG A 156 -13.85 19.31 -6.21
CA ARG A 156 -12.65 19.67 -6.98
C ARG A 156 -11.42 19.79 -6.08
N GLU A 157 -11.54 20.53 -4.99
CA GLU A 157 -10.40 20.84 -4.13
C GLU A 157 -9.96 19.60 -3.37
N VAL A 158 -10.91 18.79 -2.91
CA VAL A 158 -10.62 17.46 -2.33
C VAL A 158 -9.91 16.55 -3.35
N PHE A 159 -10.35 16.50 -4.61
CA PHE A 159 -9.65 15.72 -5.63
C PHE A 159 -8.26 16.29 -5.94
N ARG A 160 -8.11 17.63 -5.97
CA ARG A 160 -6.82 18.30 -6.14
C ARG A 160 -5.86 17.97 -4.99
N GLU A 161 -6.32 17.96 -3.74
CA GLU A 161 -5.55 17.50 -2.58
C GLU A 161 -5.16 16.02 -2.74
N ASN A 162 -6.14 15.15 -3.00
CA ASN A 162 -5.95 13.70 -3.06
C ASN A 162 -4.99 13.26 -4.18
N THR A 163 -5.02 13.98 -5.31
CA THR A 163 -4.10 13.79 -6.45
C THR A 163 -2.80 14.59 -6.34
N THR A 164 -2.62 15.50 -5.38
CA THR A 164 -1.36 16.24 -5.23
C THR A 164 -0.30 15.38 -4.53
N PHE A 165 0.84 15.24 -5.18
CA PHE A 165 2.00 14.47 -4.72
C PHE A 165 3.25 15.36 -4.77
N PRO A 166 4.20 15.21 -3.83
CA PRO A 166 5.54 15.75 -4.02
C PRO A 166 6.21 15.07 -5.23
N GLY A 167 6.98 15.82 -6.01
CA GLY A 167 7.70 15.28 -7.17
C GLY A 167 8.63 14.14 -6.77
N SER A 168 8.41 12.94 -7.31
CA SER A 168 9.16 11.75 -6.93
C SER A 168 10.15 11.31 -8.03
N ARG A 169 11.20 10.60 -7.62
CA ARG A 169 12.09 9.85 -8.53
C ARG A 169 11.75 8.36 -8.59
N LYS A 170 10.50 7.99 -8.29
CA LYS A 170 10.03 6.61 -8.50
C LYS A 170 10.05 6.34 -10.01
N ARG A 171 10.43 5.11 -10.36
CA ARG A 171 10.58 4.62 -11.75
C ARG A 171 9.69 3.42 -12.06
N TRP A 172 9.03 2.88 -11.05
CA TRP A 172 8.21 1.69 -11.11
C TRP A 172 7.01 1.94 -10.21
N LEU A 173 5.81 1.76 -10.75
CA LEU A 173 4.60 1.62 -9.98
C LEU A 173 4.11 0.17 -10.20
N GLN A 174 2.84 -0.10 -9.96
CA GLN A 174 2.12 -1.32 -10.34
C GLN A 174 0.62 -0.98 -10.30
N ALA A 175 0.11 -0.24 -11.29
CA ALA A 175 -1.28 0.22 -11.31
C ALA A 175 -2.29 -0.92 -11.13
N LEU A 176 -2.17 -2.01 -11.89
CA LEU A 176 -3.01 -3.21 -11.74
C LEU A 176 -2.97 -3.83 -10.33
N ARG A 177 -1.81 -3.81 -9.65
CA ARG A 177 -1.66 -4.38 -8.30
C ARG A 177 -2.21 -3.45 -7.21
N ALA A 178 -2.15 -2.14 -7.42
CA ALA A 178 -2.83 -1.18 -6.57
C ALA A 178 -4.36 -1.31 -6.71
N MET A 179 -4.85 -1.55 -7.92
CA MET A 179 -6.25 -1.90 -8.18
C MET A 179 -6.66 -3.15 -7.38
N GLU A 180 -5.99 -4.29 -7.60
CA GLU A 180 -6.20 -5.55 -6.86
C GLU A 180 -6.30 -5.28 -5.35
N ARG A 181 -5.30 -4.60 -4.79
CA ARG A 181 -5.20 -4.33 -3.35
C ARG A 181 -6.31 -3.42 -2.84
N SER A 182 -6.70 -2.41 -3.61
CA SER A 182 -7.74 -1.46 -3.23
C SER A 182 -9.13 -2.11 -3.16
N LEU A 183 -9.37 -3.13 -3.97
CA LEU A 183 -10.66 -3.82 -4.11
C LEU A 183 -10.76 -5.12 -3.29
N THR A 184 -9.70 -5.53 -2.57
CA THR A 184 -9.78 -6.69 -1.67
C THR A 184 -10.70 -6.43 -0.46
N ASP A 185 -11.35 -7.49 0.03
CA ASP A 185 -12.12 -7.50 1.28
C ASP A 185 -11.37 -6.85 2.43
N ARG A 186 -10.05 -7.07 2.56
CA ARG A 186 -9.23 -6.47 3.62
C ARG A 186 -9.22 -4.94 3.59
N SER A 187 -9.29 -4.35 2.40
CA SER A 187 -9.25 -2.92 2.18
C SER A 187 -10.63 -2.29 2.29
N LEU A 188 -11.65 -2.97 1.73
CA LEU A 188 -13.05 -2.53 1.70
C LEU A 188 -13.84 -2.84 2.99
N ALA A 189 -13.37 -3.78 3.80
CA ALA A 189 -14.10 -4.39 4.91
C ALA A 189 -14.91 -3.39 5.75
N ASP A 190 -16.13 -3.80 6.07
CA ASP A 190 -17.17 -2.99 6.71
C ASP A 190 -16.88 -2.72 8.21
N ALA A 191 -15.79 -2.01 8.46
CA ALA A 191 -15.38 -1.51 9.76
C ALA A 191 -14.66 -0.16 9.61
N PRO A 192 -15.02 0.88 10.37
CA PRO A 192 -14.28 2.14 10.40
C PRO A 192 -12.79 1.92 10.71
N GLY A 193 -11.93 2.66 9.99
CA GLY A 193 -10.46 2.54 10.10
C GLY A 193 -9.80 1.55 9.15
N LYS A 194 -10.55 0.80 8.33
CA LYS A 194 -9.99 0.13 7.13
C LYS A 194 -9.59 1.18 6.08
N PRO A 195 -8.63 0.89 5.18
CA PRO A 195 -8.09 1.92 4.28
C PRO A 195 -9.14 2.44 3.29
N ASN A 196 -10.07 1.60 2.82
CA ASN A 196 -11.05 1.91 1.77
C ASN A 196 -12.49 1.60 2.24
N TYR A 197 -12.75 1.69 3.54
CA TYR A 197 -14.07 1.47 4.16
C TYR A 197 -15.16 2.28 3.45
N GLY A 198 -16.23 1.60 3.02
CA GLY A 198 -17.41 2.23 2.42
C GLY A 198 -17.29 2.65 0.95
N PHE A 199 -16.19 2.33 0.25
CA PHE A 199 -15.91 2.77 -1.13
C PHE A 199 -16.63 1.97 -2.24
N LEU A 200 -16.88 0.66 -2.03
CA LEU A 200 -17.71 -0.10 -2.96
C LEU A 200 -19.11 -0.30 -2.37
N ARG A 201 -20.13 0.10 -3.14
CA ARG A 201 -21.54 0.03 -2.77
C ARG A 201 -22.22 -1.15 -3.49
N PRO A 202 -23.01 -1.98 -2.80
CA PRO A 202 -23.78 -3.04 -3.44
C PRO A 202 -24.68 -2.50 -4.58
N GLY A 203 -24.53 -3.05 -5.78
CA GLY A 203 -25.30 -2.65 -6.96
C GLY A 203 -24.79 -1.42 -7.72
N ALA A 204 -23.74 -0.75 -7.27
CA ALA A 204 -23.07 0.29 -8.05
C ALA A 204 -22.24 -0.32 -9.19
N ALA A 205 -22.10 0.41 -10.30
CA ALA A 205 -21.13 0.08 -11.34
C ALA A 205 -19.73 0.52 -10.91
N LEU A 206 -18.72 -0.36 -10.99
CA LEU A 206 -17.33 0.00 -10.73
C LEU A 206 -16.64 0.47 -12.03
N ALA A 207 -16.10 1.67 -12.02
CA ALA A 207 -15.17 2.18 -13.02
C ALA A 207 -13.77 2.32 -12.40
N VAL A 208 -12.72 1.90 -13.13
CA VAL A 208 -11.32 2.13 -12.75
C VAL A 208 -10.65 2.98 -13.83
N ILE A 209 -9.97 4.04 -13.40
CA ILE A 209 -9.28 4.98 -14.29
C ILE A 209 -7.82 5.06 -13.84
N ALA A 210 -6.95 4.33 -14.53
CA ALA A 210 -5.50 4.47 -14.39
C ALA A 210 -5.00 5.67 -15.20
N VAL A 211 -4.04 6.43 -14.66
CA VAL A 211 -3.42 7.59 -15.33
C VAL A 211 -1.92 7.54 -15.09
N THR A 212 -1.18 6.97 -16.05
CA THR A 212 0.28 6.72 -16.05
C THR A 212 0.90 7.03 -17.41
N ASP A 213 2.23 7.17 -17.46
CA ASP A 213 3.05 7.24 -18.68
C ASP A 213 3.97 6.00 -18.87
N GLY A 214 3.71 4.91 -18.13
CA GLY A 214 4.33 3.60 -18.36
C GLY A 214 3.55 2.75 -19.37
N ASP A 215 4.27 1.99 -20.22
CA ASP A 215 3.69 1.23 -21.34
C ASP A 215 2.97 -0.09 -20.93
N ASP A 216 3.28 -0.67 -19.75
CA ASP A 216 2.89 -2.04 -19.34
C ASP A 216 2.40 -2.15 -17.84
N GLU A 217 1.48 -1.29 -17.35
CA GLU A 217 1.06 -1.24 -15.91
C GLU A 217 -0.42 -1.56 -15.56
#